data_AF-A0AAW0XBI1-F1
#
_entry.id   AF-A0AAW0XBI1-F1
#
_cell.length_a   1.000
_cell.length_b   1.000
_cell.length_c   1.000
_cell.angle_alpha   90.00
_cell.angle_beta   90.00
_cell.angle_gamma   90.00
#
_symmetry.space_group_name_H-M   'P 1'
#
loop_
_entity.id
_entity.type
_entity.pdbx_description
1 polymer ?
#
loop_
_entity_poly.entity_id
_entity_poly.type
_entity_poly.pdbx_seq_one_letter_code
_entity_poly.pdbx_strand_id
1 'polypeptide(L)'
;MYSVARYLAFPHGCGFWGIGLFGQEIFTSVTQWIHSSNFATSKQGNVVNVFDRHTKLLQRERAARNPDVAVFDYLKEEVGYRLSDRILDIKRELKIGLDLGCGRGYATKHITDAELKHLYMSDFSPSMLESAQTPENIGFTKILIDEEQKFPLESKFLDLVISNLNLHWVNNLPGCLKEIYRVLKEDGVFLASMFGGETLYELRSSLVLAELEREGGFSPHISPFTEIRDIGGLLNQCGFTMLTIMISGC
;
A
#
# COMPACT_ATOMS: atom_id res chain seq x y z
N MET A 1 15.95 26.58 0.23
CA MET A 1 16.21 27.37 -0.98
C MET A 1 15.06 27.07 -1.93
N TYR A 2 14.20 28.06 -2.17
CA TYR A 2 12.94 27.91 -2.90
C TYR A 2 13.19 27.67 -4.41
N SER A 3 12.37 26.83 -5.04
CA SER A 3 12.03 27.00 -6.45
C SER A 3 10.60 26.57 -6.72
N VAL A 4 9.85 27.54 -7.23
CA VAL A 4 8.46 27.48 -7.67
C VAL A 4 8.51 27.31 -9.18
N ALA A 5 7.74 26.38 -9.74
CA ALA A 5 7.35 26.44 -11.15
C ALA A 5 5.83 26.30 -11.27
N ARG A 6 5.24 27.36 -11.83
CA ARG A 6 3.83 27.63 -12.05
C ARG A 6 3.36 27.07 -13.41
N TYR A 7 2.10 26.64 -13.43
CA TYR A 7 1.07 26.80 -14.48
C TYR A 7 1.31 26.32 -15.91
N LEU A 8 0.37 25.48 -16.39
CA LEU A 8 -0.48 25.81 -17.53
C LEU A 8 -1.94 25.45 -17.19
N ALA A 9 -2.76 26.48 -17.01
CA ALA A 9 -4.21 26.41 -16.99
C ALA A 9 -4.71 27.13 -18.25
N PHE A 10 -5.72 26.56 -18.91
CA PHE A 10 -6.59 27.25 -19.88
C PHE A 10 -8.01 26.65 -19.75
N PRO A 11 -9.06 27.41 -20.11
CA PRO A 11 -10.08 27.85 -19.15
C PRO A 11 -11.48 27.36 -19.52
N HIS A 12 -12.41 27.50 -18.57
CA HIS A 12 -13.84 27.37 -18.80
C HIS A 12 -14.38 28.40 -19.81
N GLY A 13 -15.31 27.98 -20.68
CA GLY A 13 -16.49 28.78 -21.04
C GLY A 13 -16.73 29.14 -22.51
N CYS A 14 -17.50 28.30 -23.23
CA CYS A 14 -18.47 28.58 -24.31
C CYS A 14 -19.09 27.21 -24.65
N GLY A 15 -20.39 26.92 -24.80
CA GLY A 15 -21.58 27.71 -25.07
C GLY A 15 -22.43 26.91 -26.09
N PHE A 16 -23.40 26.12 -25.58
CA PHE A 16 -24.69 25.76 -26.20
C PHE A 16 -24.79 24.97 -27.55
N TRP A 17 -25.32 23.73 -27.49
CA TRP A 17 -26.55 23.19 -28.11
C TRP A 17 -26.40 21.72 -28.56
N GLY A 18 -27.32 20.85 -28.10
CA GLY A 18 -27.72 19.63 -28.82
C GLY A 18 -27.54 18.31 -28.05
N ILE A 19 -28.62 17.53 -28.00
CA ILE A 19 -28.80 16.20 -27.39
C ILE A 19 -29.09 16.33 -25.88
N GLY A 20 -30.30 16.10 -25.39
CA GLY A 20 -31.27 15.09 -25.77
C GLY A 20 -31.63 14.38 -24.47
N LEU A 21 -32.78 14.75 -23.91
CA LEU A 21 -33.37 14.24 -22.67
C LEU A 21 -33.32 12.71 -22.59
N PHE A 22 -32.35 12.09 -21.90
CA PHE A 22 -32.45 10.67 -21.47
C PHE A 22 -31.43 10.25 -20.38
N GLY A 23 -30.84 11.19 -19.61
CA GLY A 23 -29.76 10.89 -18.67
C GLY A 23 -29.97 11.30 -17.20
N GLN A 24 -31.08 11.99 -16.86
CA GLN A 24 -31.26 12.57 -15.53
C GLN A 24 -32.06 11.72 -14.54
N GLU A 25 -32.79 10.69 -14.99
CA GLU A 25 -33.57 9.83 -14.07
C GLU A 25 -32.74 8.69 -13.45
N ILE A 26 -31.65 8.26 -14.11
CA ILE A 26 -30.79 7.18 -13.60
C ILE A 26 -29.85 7.68 -12.50
N PHE A 27 -29.43 8.94 -12.55
CA PHE A 27 -28.47 9.49 -11.58
C PHE A 27 -29.06 9.70 -10.19
N THR A 28 -30.37 9.92 -10.08
CA THR A 28 -31.04 10.16 -8.80
C THR A 28 -31.30 8.85 -8.02
N SER A 29 -31.51 7.72 -8.72
CA SER A 29 -31.84 6.44 -8.07
C SER A 29 -30.64 5.78 -7.39
N VAL A 30 -29.43 5.97 -7.92
CA VAL A 30 -28.18 5.42 -7.36
C VAL A 30 -27.82 6.10 -6.03
N THR A 31 -27.98 7.43 -5.94
CA THR A 31 -27.77 8.17 -4.69
C THR A 31 -28.80 7.84 -3.61
N GLN A 32 -30.04 7.50 -3.99
CA GLN A 32 -31.11 7.18 -3.05
C GLN A 32 -31.01 5.74 -2.52
N TRP A 33 -30.45 4.81 -3.31
CA TRP A 33 -30.23 3.43 -2.89
C TRP A 33 -29.12 3.29 -1.83
N ILE A 34 -28.03 4.08 -1.95
CA ILE A 34 -26.91 4.11 -0.98
C ILE A 34 -27.37 4.51 0.43
N HIS A 35 -28.52 5.17 0.60
CA HIS A 35 -29.05 5.56 1.91
C HIS A 35 -30.09 4.59 2.50
N SER A 36 -30.42 3.48 1.83
CA SER A 36 -31.55 2.61 2.24
C SER A 36 -31.16 1.18 2.63
N SER A 37 -29.91 0.77 2.47
CA SER A 37 -29.42 -0.53 2.92
C SER A 37 -29.17 -0.53 4.43
N ASN A 38 -30.22 -0.81 5.20
CA ASN A 38 -30.12 -1.27 6.58
C ASN A 38 -29.28 -2.56 6.63
N PHE A 39 -27.97 -2.43 6.85
CA PHE A 39 -27.12 -3.56 7.24
C PHE A 39 -27.57 -4.03 8.64
N ALA A 40 -28.32 -5.11 8.65
CA ALA A 40 -28.69 -5.81 9.87
C ALA A 40 -27.41 -6.22 10.63
N THR A 41 -27.25 -5.68 11.84
CA THR A 41 -26.14 -6.01 12.73
C THR A 41 -26.23 -7.48 13.15
N SER A 42 -25.46 -8.37 12.51
CA SER A 42 -25.29 -9.74 12.97
C SER A 42 -24.39 -9.74 14.22
N LYS A 43 -24.99 -10.03 15.38
CA LYS A 43 -24.28 -10.28 16.64
C LYS A 43 -23.56 -11.64 16.61
N GLN A 44 -22.41 -11.67 15.95
CA GLN A 44 -21.27 -12.59 16.15
C GLN A 44 -20.20 -12.08 15.18
N GLY A 45 -19.04 -11.67 15.70
CA GLY A 45 -18.01 -10.98 14.93
C GLY A 45 -17.34 -11.89 13.91
N ASN A 46 -18.02 -12.17 12.79
CA ASN A 46 -17.39 -12.69 11.60
C ASN A 46 -16.44 -11.61 11.09
N VAL A 47 -15.14 -11.80 11.36
CA VAL A 47 -14.09 -11.02 10.69
C VAL A 47 -14.18 -11.39 9.22
N VAL A 48 -14.74 -10.50 8.40
CA VAL A 48 -14.76 -10.69 6.95
C VAL A 48 -13.34 -10.48 6.45
N ASN A 49 -12.69 -11.57 6.03
CA ASN A 49 -11.39 -11.49 5.37
C ASN A 49 -11.63 -11.08 3.93
N VAL A 50 -11.29 -9.82 3.62
CA VAL A 50 -11.34 -9.27 2.26
C VAL A 50 -10.29 -9.95 1.38
N PHE A 51 -9.14 -10.30 1.96
CA PHE A 51 -8.02 -10.93 1.27
C PHE A 51 -7.82 -12.35 1.76
N ASP A 52 -8.21 -13.33 0.94
CA ASP A 52 -7.89 -14.73 1.21
C ASP A 52 -6.37 -14.98 1.13
N ARG A 53 -5.77 -15.38 2.26
CA ARG A 53 -4.31 -15.51 2.39
C ARG A 53 -3.73 -16.59 1.48
N HIS A 54 -4.43 -17.70 1.32
CA HIS A 54 -3.98 -18.79 0.45
C HIS A 54 -3.93 -18.33 -1.02
N THR A 55 -4.99 -17.66 -1.48
CA THR A 55 -5.08 -17.10 -2.82
C THR A 55 -4.00 -16.05 -3.05
N LYS A 56 -3.76 -15.16 -2.07
CA LYS A 56 -2.69 -14.15 -2.16
C LYS A 56 -1.30 -14.77 -2.23
N LEU A 57 -1.05 -15.85 -1.50
CA LEU A 57 0.19 -16.62 -1.61
C LEU A 57 0.36 -17.19 -3.02
N LEU A 58 -0.67 -17.87 -3.55
CA LEU A 58 -0.61 -18.41 -4.91
C LEU A 58 -0.39 -17.32 -5.97
N GLN A 59 -1.03 -16.15 -5.82
CA GLN A 59 -0.81 -15.01 -6.71
C GLN A 59 0.65 -14.53 -6.66
N ARG A 60 1.23 -14.39 -5.47
CA ARG A 60 2.65 -13.99 -5.32
C ARG A 60 3.62 -15.03 -5.85
N GLU A 61 3.41 -16.30 -5.55
CA GLU A 61 4.23 -17.41 -6.04
C GLU A 61 4.23 -17.48 -7.58
N ARG A 62 3.07 -17.26 -8.21
CA ARG A 62 2.98 -17.16 -9.68
C ARG A 62 3.71 -15.93 -10.20
N ALA A 63 3.52 -14.77 -9.58
CA ALA A 63 4.18 -13.53 -9.99
C ALA A 63 5.72 -13.62 -9.84
N ALA A 64 6.20 -14.29 -8.79
CA ALA A 64 7.62 -14.51 -8.52
C ALA A 64 8.33 -15.28 -9.65
N ARG A 65 7.63 -16.19 -10.32
CA ARG A 65 8.15 -17.06 -11.39
C ARG A 65 7.94 -16.51 -12.81
N ASN A 66 7.31 -15.35 -12.94
CA ASN A 66 7.09 -14.74 -14.25
C ASN A 66 8.43 -14.26 -14.83
N PRO A 67 8.82 -14.64 -16.06
CA PRO A 67 10.09 -14.20 -16.66
C PRO A 67 10.06 -12.72 -17.10
N ASP A 68 8.90 -12.14 -17.39
CA ASP A 68 8.76 -10.81 -18.00
C ASP A 68 8.64 -9.68 -16.96
N VAL A 69 9.24 -9.87 -15.79
CA VAL A 69 9.07 -8.96 -14.62
C VAL A 69 9.49 -7.53 -14.90
N ALA A 70 10.51 -7.33 -15.73
CA ALA A 70 10.98 -6.02 -16.14
C ALA A 70 9.90 -5.19 -16.86
N VAL A 71 8.88 -5.83 -17.45
CA VAL A 71 7.80 -5.15 -18.19
C VAL A 71 6.80 -4.48 -17.24
N PHE A 72 6.60 -5.01 -16.03
CA PHE A 72 5.52 -4.57 -15.13
C PHE A 72 5.97 -4.13 -13.74
N ASP A 73 7.21 -4.40 -13.34
CA ASP A 73 7.69 -4.00 -12.01
C ASP A 73 8.11 -2.53 -11.91
N TYR A 74 8.16 -1.79 -13.03
CA TYR A 74 8.57 -0.37 -13.08
C TYR A 74 7.90 0.52 -12.04
N LEU A 75 6.60 0.31 -11.77
CA LEU A 75 5.87 1.09 -10.75
C LEU A 75 6.39 0.80 -9.34
N LYS A 76 6.64 -0.47 -9.02
CA LYS A 76 7.17 -0.87 -7.71
C LYS A 76 8.61 -0.42 -7.54
N GLU A 77 9.39 -0.45 -8.62
CA GLU A 77 10.76 0.08 -8.64
C GLU A 77 10.79 1.58 -8.37
N GLU A 78 9.98 2.37 -9.09
CA GLU A 78 9.92 3.82 -8.89
C GLU A 78 9.47 4.20 -7.48
N VAL A 79 8.42 3.55 -6.96
CA VAL A 79 7.94 3.82 -5.59
C VAL A 79 8.97 3.33 -4.56
N GLY A 80 9.62 2.19 -4.81
CA GLY A 80 10.69 1.67 -3.95
C GLY A 80 11.88 2.62 -3.86
N TYR A 81 12.33 3.15 -4.99
CA TYR A 81 13.39 4.16 -5.07
C TYR A 81 13.04 5.43 -4.29
N ARG A 82 11.84 6.00 -4.53
CA ARG A 82 11.38 7.19 -3.80
C ARG A 82 11.22 6.95 -2.30
N LEU A 83 10.81 5.75 -1.90
CA LEU A 83 10.67 5.39 -0.50
C LEU A 83 12.05 5.25 0.17
N SER A 84 13.03 4.63 -0.50
CA SER A 84 14.41 4.52 0.00
C SER A 84 15.11 5.88 0.10
N ASP A 85 14.83 6.81 -0.81
CA ASP A 85 15.39 8.17 -0.76
C ASP A 85 15.01 8.90 0.55
N ARG A 86 13.84 8.59 1.13
CA ARG A 86 13.42 9.15 2.42
C ARG A 86 14.25 8.70 3.61
N ILE A 87 15.03 7.63 3.46
CA ILE A 87 15.96 7.19 4.52
C ILE A 87 17.06 8.25 4.70
N LEU A 88 17.45 8.95 3.63
CA LEU A 88 18.50 9.98 3.65
C LEU A 88 18.11 11.21 4.49
N ASP A 89 16.80 11.43 4.71
CA ASP A 89 16.30 12.49 5.59
C ASP A 89 16.56 12.18 7.09
N ILE A 90 16.89 10.93 7.42
CA ILE A 90 17.12 10.44 8.79
C ILE A 90 18.56 10.74 9.21
N LYS A 91 18.74 11.73 10.08
CA LYS A 91 20.08 12.20 10.50
C LYS A 91 20.78 11.33 11.55
N ARG A 92 20.12 10.28 12.05
CA ARG A 92 20.68 9.39 13.08
C ARG A 92 21.24 8.13 12.44
N GLU A 93 22.20 7.51 13.12
CA GLU A 93 22.74 6.21 12.72
C GLU A 93 21.67 5.12 12.93
N LEU A 94 21.31 4.42 11.85
CA LEU A 94 20.44 3.25 11.90
C LEU A 94 21.33 2.01 11.78
N LYS A 95 21.10 1.00 12.62
CA LYS A 95 21.92 -0.22 12.63
C LYS A 95 21.19 -1.38 11.99
N ILE A 96 19.95 -1.62 12.40
CA ILE A 96 19.18 -2.80 12.00
C ILE A 96 17.85 -2.36 11.40
N GLY A 97 17.60 -2.77 10.15
CA GLY A 97 16.37 -2.49 9.42
C GLY A 97 15.57 -3.74 9.07
N LEU A 98 14.29 -3.58 8.74
CA LEU A 98 13.43 -4.59 8.15
C LEU A 98 12.73 -4.03 6.90
N ASP A 99 12.84 -4.72 5.77
CA ASP A 99 11.96 -4.54 4.60
C ASP A 99 10.80 -5.55 4.69
N LEU A 100 9.63 -5.07 5.11
CA LEU A 100 8.41 -5.86 5.32
C LEU A 100 7.61 -5.96 4.02
N GLY A 101 7.57 -7.16 3.45
CA GLY A 101 7.00 -7.40 2.12
C GLY A 101 7.92 -6.87 1.03
N CYS A 102 9.21 -7.21 1.10
CA CYS A 102 10.27 -6.67 0.24
C CYS A 102 10.05 -6.95 -1.25
N GLY A 103 9.19 -7.92 -1.59
CA GLY A 103 8.97 -8.32 -2.97
C GLY A 103 10.28 -8.77 -3.59
N ARG A 104 10.65 -8.18 -4.74
CA ARG A 104 11.93 -8.43 -5.41
C ARG A 104 13.09 -7.56 -4.88
N GLY A 105 12.94 -6.93 -3.72
CA GLY A 105 13.94 -6.02 -3.14
C GLY A 105 13.84 -4.60 -3.72
N TYR A 106 12.63 -4.14 -4.05
CA TYR A 106 12.42 -2.86 -4.76
C TYR A 106 12.98 -1.64 -4.02
N ALA A 107 12.82 -1.59 -2.70
CA ALA A 107 13.42 -0.54 -1.86
C ALA A 107 14.81 -0.97 -1.37
N THR A 108 14.95 -2.23 -0.95
CA THR A 108 16.19 -2.80 -0.42
C THR A 108 17.42 -2.55 -1.31
N LYS A 109 17.31 -2.68 -2.64
CA LYS A 109 18.44 -2.52 -3.57
C LYS A 109 19.08 -1.12 -3.55
N HIS A 110 18.41 -0.13 -2.95
CA HIS A 110 18.88 1.25 -2.85
C HIS A 110 19.46 1.58 -1.46
N ILE A 111 19.45 0.64 -0.52
CA ILE A 111 19.96 0.82 0.83
C ILE A 111 21.42 0.34 0.88
N THR A 112 22.30 1.18 1.39
CA THR A 112 23.75 0.90 1.49
C THR A 112 24.23 0.90 2.95
N ASP A 113 25.51 0.66 3.14
CA ASP A 113 26.16 0.65 4.45
C ASP A 113 26.30 2.04 5.09
N ALA A 114 26.05 3.09 4.31
CA ALA A 114 25.92 4.47 4.78
C ALA A 114 24.64 4.67 5.59
N GLU A 115 23.55 4.01 5.21
CA GLU A 115 22.25 4.16 5.88
C GLU A 115 22.04 3.11 6.99
N LEU A 116 22.44 1.85 6.78
CA LEU A 116 22.16 0.73 7.68
C LEU A 116 23.34 -0.25 7.78
N LYS A 117 23.44 -0.99 8.88
CA LYS A 117 24.50 -2.03 9.05
C LYS A 117 24.01 -3.44 8.74
N HIS A 118 22.74 -3.72 9.04
CA HIS A 118 22.11 -5.00 8.73
C HIS A 118 20.65 -4.82 8.31
N LEU A 119 20.22 -5.54 7.28
CA LEU A 119 18.85 -5.51 6.78
C LEU A 119 18.19 -6.89 6.79
N TYR A 120 17.08 -7.00 7.49
CA TYR A 120 16.18 -8.14 7.36
C TYR A 120 15.28 -7.91 6.14
N MET A 121 15.29 -8.83 5.20
CA MET A 121 14.39 -8.83 4.04
C MET A 121 13.31 -9.86 4.31
N SER A 122 12.04 -9.46 4.19
CA SER A 122 10.94 -10.37 4.47
C SER A 122 9.82 -10.33 3.45
N ASP A 123 9.27 -11.50 3.17
CA ASP A 123 8.05 -11.68 2.40
C ASP A 123 7.35 -12.94 2.91
N PHE A 124 6.03 -13.04 2.77
CA PHE A 124 5.31 -14.26 3.13
C PHE A 124 5.39 -15.31 2.00
N SER A 125 5.81 -14.91 0.80
CA SER A 125 6.07 -15.79 -0.35
C SER A 125 7.54 -16.21 -0.40
N PRO A 126 7.85 -17.52 -0.25
CA PRO A 126 9.21 -18.02 -0.40
C PRO A 126 9.83 -17.73 -1.77
N SER A 127 9.09 -17.94 -2.86
CA SER A 127 9.64 -17.70 -4.21
C SER A 127 9.95 -16.21 -4.43
N MET A 128 9.12 -15.31 -3.88
CA MET A 128 9.35 -13.87 -3.97
C MET A 128 10.63 -13.49 -3.23
N LEU A 129 10.79 -13.96 -2.00
CA LEU A 129 11.95 -13.70 -1.16
C LEU A 129 13.24 -14.28 -1.76
N GLU A 130 13.18 -15.47 -2.35
CA GLU A 130 14.30 -16.06 -3.08
C GLU A 130 14.74 -15.15 -4.25
N SER A 131 13.78 -14.69 -5.05
CA SER A 131 14.02 -13.83 -6.20
C SER A 131 14.42 -12.38 -5.87
N ALA A 132 14.40 -12.00 -4.60
CA ALA A 132 14.69 -10.64 -4.18
C ALA A 132 16.16 -10.28 -4.38
N GLN A 133 16.39 -9.14 -5.04
CA GLN A 133 17.70 -8.52 -5.17
C GLN A 133 18.21 -8.11 -3.79
N THR A 134 19.44 -8.49 -3.51
CA THR A 134 20.09 -8.22 -2.23
C THR A 134 20.81 -6.87 -2.28
N PRO A 135 20.86 -6.14 -1.16
CA PRO A 135 21.59 -4.89 -1.11
C PRO A 135 23.10 -5.13 -1.22
N GLU A 136 23.84 -4.13 -1.69
CA GLU A 136 25.29 -4.21 -1.81
C GLU A 136 25.96 -3.67 -0.54
N ASN A 137 27.08 -4.30 -0.15
CA ASN A 137 27.96 -3.84 0.94
C ASN A 137 27.35 -3.77 2.36
N ILE A 138 26.16 -4.32 2.57
CA ILE A 138 25.49 -4.40 3.88
C ILE A 138 25.21 -5.87 4.27
N GLY A 139 25.25 -6.19 5.57
CA GLY A 139 24.78 -7.48 6.06
C GLY A 139 23.28 -7.65 5.81
N PHE A 140 22.83 -8.83 5.38
CA PHE A 140 21.40 -9.08 5.19
C PHE A 140 20.96 -10.46 5.67
N THR A 141 19.68 -10.58 5.99
CA THR A 141 19.04 -11.86 6.35
C THR A 141 17.67 -11.94 5.73
N LYS A 142 17.42 -12.99 4.93
CA LYS A 142 16.09 -13.28 4.39
C LYS A 142 15.29 -14.06 5.44
N ILE A 143 14.07 -13.61 5.74
CA ILE A 143 13.19 -14.25 6.72
C ILE A 143 11.74 -14.27 6.22
N LEU A 144 11.05 -15.40 6.39
CA LEU A 144 9.63 -15.48 6.06
C LEU A 144 8.82 -14.81 7.16
N ILE A 145 8.04 -13.79 6.80
CA ILE A 145 7.11 -13.11 7.70
C ILE A 145 5.78 -12.98 6.98
N ASP A 146 4.73 -13.50 7.62
CA ASP A 146 3.35 -13.18 7.31
C ASP A 146 2.96 -11.94 8.13
N GLU A 147 2.65 -10.85 7.45
CA GLU A 147 2.35 -9.56 8.07
C GLU A 147 1.05 -9.57 8.91
N GLU A 148 0.23 -10.62 8.79
CA GLU A 148 -0.94 -10.87 9.63
C GLU A 148 -0.64 -11.74 10.87
N GLN A 149 0.61 -12.18 11.04
CA GLN A 149 1.06 -12.97 12.18
C GLN A 149 2.06 -12.19 13.05
N LYS A 150 2.35 -12.74 14.23
CA LYS A 150 3.37 -12.19 15.13
C LYS A 150 4.75 -12.32 14.46
N PHE A 151 5.51 -11.23 14.42
CA PHE A 151 6.82 -11.26 13.77
C PHE A 151 7.81 -12.10 14.59
N PRO A 152 8.65 -12.94 13.96
CA PRO A 152 9.69 -13.73 14.62
C PRO A 152 10.91 -12.88 15.00
N LEU A 153 10.66 -11.70 15.57
CA LEU A 153 11.65 -10.71 15.98
C LEU A 153 11.35 -10.25 17.40
N GLU A 154 12.41 -9.98 18.16
CA GLU A 154 12.32 -9.46 19.51
C GLU A 154 11.67 -8.06 19.52
N SER A 155 11.07 -7.71 20.65
CA SER A 155 10.55 -6.37 20.84
C SER A 155 11.69 -5.37 20.95
N LYS A 156 11.53 -4.15 20.42
CA LYS A 156 12.56 -3.09 20.47
C LYS A 156 13.91 -3.52 19.89
N PHE A 157 13.87 -4.20 18.75
CA PHE A 157 15.04 -4.75 18.08
C PHE A 157 15.48 -3.93 16.86
N LEU A 158 14.54 -3.35 16.13
CA LEU A 158 14.78 -2.65 14.86
C LEU A 158 14.89 -1.14 15.04
N ASP A 159 15.78 -0.49 14.28
CA ASP A 159 15.85 0.97 14.16
C ASP A 159 14.94 1.49 13.04
N LEU A 160 14.68 0.66 12.03
CA LEU A 160 13.91 1.02 10.84
C LEU A 160 13.02 -0.15 10.38
N VAL A 161 11.77 0.15 10.02
CA VAL A 161 10.90 -0.73 9.25
C VAL A 161 10.46 0.01 7.99
N ILE A 162 10.65 -0.61 6.83
CA ILE A 162 10.19 -0.12 5.53
C ILE A 162 9.14 -1.10 5.00
N SER A 163 8.10 -0.59 4.34
CA SER A 163 7.16 -1.44 3.62
C SER A 163 6.70 -0.77 2.32
N ASN A 164 7.16 -1.32 1.19
CA ASN A 164 6.86 -0.75 -0.13
C ASN A 164 5.67 -1.44 -0.78
N LEU A 165 4.55 -0.73 -0.96
CA LEU A 165 3.33 -1.20 -1.64
C LEU A 165 2.86 -2.59 -1.16
N ASN A 166 2.89 -2.84 0.14
CA ASN A 166 2.53 -4.14 0.73
C ASN A 166 1.29 -4.08 1.64
N LEU A 167 1.24 -3.08 2.52
CA LEU A 167 0.30 -3.05 3.65
C LEU A 167 -1.19 -2.89 3.28
N HIS A 168 -1.50 -2.53 2.03
CA HIS A 168 -2.87 -2.37 1.55
C HIS A 168 -3.57 -3.70 1.22
N TRP A 169 -2.89 -4.85 1.42
CA TRP A 169 -3.46 -6.20 1.29
C TRP A 169 -3.60 -6.93 2.64
N VAL A 170 -3.46 -6.21 3.76
CA VAL A 170 -3.51 -6.77 5.10
C VAL A 170 -4.92 -6.66 5.66
N ASN A 171 -5.54 -7.79 6.03
CA ASN A 171 -6.88 -7.79 6.62
C ASN A 171 -6.91 -7.08 7.98
N ASN A 172 -5.93 -7.36 8.84
CA ASN A 172 -5.77 -6.76 10.16
C ASN A 172 -4.62 -5.73 10.17
N LEU A 173 -4.77 -4.65 9.40
CA LEU A 173 -3.79 -3.57 9.35
C LEU A 173 -3.43 -3.00 10.75
N PRO A 174 -4.39 -2.76 11.68
CA PRO A 174 -4.05 -2.31 13.03
C PRO A 174 -3.19 -3.32 13.81
N GLY A 175 -3.44 -4.62 13.64
CA GLY A 175 -2.62 -5.68 14.23
C GLY A 175 -1.20 -5.70 13.68
N CYS A 176 -1.05 -5.57 12.36
CA CYS A 176 0.25 -5.46 11.71
C CYS A 176 1.03 -4.22 12.19
N LEU A 177 0.38 -3.05 12.24
CA LEU A 177 1.00 -1.81 12.74
C LEU A 177 1.43 -1.92 14.21
N LYS A 178 0.68 -2.63 15.06
CA LYS A 178 1.09 -2.93 16.44
C LYS A 178 2.31 -3.83 16.51
N GLU A 179 2.41 -4.84 15.64
CA GLU A 179 3.59 -5.69 15.57
C GLU A 179 4.82 -4.92 15.07
N ILE A 180 4.66 -4.06 14.06
CA ILE A 180 5.70 -3.13 13.60
C ILE A 180 6.16 -2.23 14.75
N TYR A 181 5.22 -1.61 15.47
CA TYR A 181 5.54 -0.76 16.62
C TYR A 181 6.26 -1.55 17.73
N ARG A 182 5.85 -2.79 17.99
CA ARG A 182 6.48 -3.66 19.00
C ARG A 182 7.95 -3.95 18.69
N VAL A 183 8.28 -4.24 17.43
CA VAL A 183 9.65 -4.61 17.02
C VAL A 183 10.57 -3.41 16.87
N LEU A 184 10.02 -2.21 16.68
CA LEU A 184 10.78 -0.97 16.64
C LEU A 184 11.29 -0.58 18.05
N LYS A 185 12.53 -0.10 18.10
CA LYS A 185 13.10 0.56 19.29
C LYS A 185 12.34 1.85 19.59
N GLU A 186 12.59 2.38 20.78
CA GLU A 186 12.29 3.79 21.05
C GLU A 186 12.97 4.66 19.99
N ASP A 187 12.27 5.66 19.48
CA ASP A 187 12.70 6.47 18.33
C ASP A 187 13.00 5.64 17.07
N GLY A 188 12.41 4.45 16.91
CA GLY A 188 12.46 3.71 15.63
C GLY A 188 11.69 4.44 14.53
N VAL A 189 12.11 4.26 13.27
CA VAL A 189 11.39 4.83 12.11
C VAL A 189 10.55 3.77 11.43
N PHE A 190 9.32 4.14 11.09
CA PHE A 190 8.50 3.38 10.17
C PHE A 190 8.25 4.20 8.89
N LEU A 191 8.63 3.65 7.74
CA LEU A 191 8.38 4.21 6.41
C LEU A 191 7.52 3.23 5.60
N ALA A 192 6.47 3.72 4.96
CA ALA A 192 5.67 2.88 4.07
C ALA A 192 5.09 3.65 2.90
N SER A 193 4.88 2.93 1.81
CA SER A 193 4.10 3.37 0.66
C SER A 193 2.90 2.43 0.48
N MET A 194 1.73 2.98 0.20
CA MET A 194 0.52 2.22 -0.07
C MET A 194 -0.41 2.99 -1.00
N PHE A 195 -1.28 2.26 -1.70
CA PHE A 195 -2.37 2.88 -2.45
C PHE A 195 -3.41 3.44 -1.48
N GLY A 196 -3.85 4.68 -1.73
CA GLY A 196 -4.93 5.32 -0.99
C GLY A 196 -6.29 5.13 -1.67
N GLY A 197 -7.39 5.44 -0.97
CA GLY A 197 -8.78 5.27 -1.42
C GLY A 197 -9.08 5.74 -2.85
N GLU A 198 -8.51 6.89 -3.24
CA GLU A 198 -8.68 7.49 -4.58
C GLU A 198 -7.85 6.83 -5.69
N THR A 199 -7.04 5.82 -5.37
CA THR A 199 -6.19 5.13 -6.36
C THR A 199 -7.04 4.24 -7.26
N LEU A 200 -6.84 4.33 -8.57
CA LEU A 200 -7.58 3.57 -9.61
C LEU A 200 -9.09 3.85 -9.63
N TYR A 201 -9.51 5.04 -9.19
CA TYR A 201 -10.92 5.43 -9.14
C TYR A 201 -11.62 5.31 -10.50
N GLU A 202 -10.99 5.79 -11.58
CA GLU A 202 -11.55 5.76 -12.93
C GLU A 202 -11.69 4.33 -13.45
N LEU A 203 -10.70 3.47 -13.17
CA LEU A 203 -10.74 2.06 -13.53
C LEU A 203 -11.84 1.32 -12.77
N ARG A 204 -11.93 1.54 -11.45
CA ARG A 204 -12.98 0.98 -10.58
C ARG A 204 -14.36 1.37 -11.11
N SER A 205 -14.56 2.66 -11.39
CA SER A 205 -15.83 3.19 -11.91
C SER A 205 -16.18 2.58 -13.27
N SER A 206 -15.20 2.48 -14.18
CA SER A 206 -15.42 1.93 -15.52
C SER A 206 -15.84 0.47 -15.47
N LEU A 207 -15.20 -0.35 -14.62
CA LEU A 207 -15.53 -1.76 -14.46
C LEU A 207 -16.93 -1.94 -13.88
N VAL A 208 -17.26 -1.19 -12.82
CA VAL A 208 -18.58 -1.26 -12.19
C VAL A 208 -19.69 -0.87 -13.18
N LEU A 209 -19.51 0.21 -13.93
CA LEU A 209 -20.49 0.63 -14.94
C LEU A 209 -20.68 -0.42 -16.04
N ALA A 210 -19.58 -0.96 -16.57
CA ALA A 210 -19.63 -1.96 -17.63
C ALA A 210 -20.35 -3.25 -17.19
N GLU A 211 -20.12 -3.72 -15.96
CA GLU A 211 -20.80 -4.91 -15.43
C GLU A 211 -22.27 -4.64 -15.11
N LEU A 212 -22.60 -3.47 -14.55
CA LEU A 212 -23.98 -3.10 -14.29
C LEU A 212 -24.81 -3.09 -15.58
N GLU A 213 -24.25 -2.55 -16.67
CA GLU A 213 -24.91 -2.50 -17.98
C GLU A 213 -25.06 -3.88 -18.63
N ARG A 214 -24.06 -4.77 -18.48
CA ARG A 214 -24.00 -6.03 -19.23
C ARG A 214 -24.54 -7.24 -18.48
N GLU A 215 -24.37 -7.25 -17.16
CA GLU A 215 -24.63 -8.42 -16.30
C GLU A 215 -25.72 -8.14 -15.26
N GLY A 216 -26.13 -6.88 -15.07
CA GLY A 216 -27.16 -6.50 -14.09
C GLY A 216 -26.67 -6.55 -12.64
N GLY A 217 -25.35 -6.62 -12.43
CA GLY A 217 -24.67 -6.64 -11.13
C GLY A 217 -23.22 -6.18 -11.28
N PHE A 218 -22.43 -6.25 -10.20
CA PHE A 218 -20.99 -5.98 -10.28
C PHE A 218 -20.20 -6.83 -9.31
N SER A 219 -18.93 -7.04 -9.61
CA SER A 219 -17.94 -7.70 -8.76
C SER A 219 -16.81 -6.72 -8.38
N PRO A 220 -16.26 -6.79 -7.16
CA PRO A 220 -15.17 -5.92 -6.75
C PRO A 220 -13.84 -6.36 -7.39
N HIS A 221 -13.46 -5.72 -8.49
CA HIS A 221 -12.18 -5.98 -9.18
C HIS A 221 -10.98 -5.23 -8.59
N ILE A 222 -11.23 -4.10 -7.94
CA ILE A 222 -10.19 -3.26 -7.34
C ILE A 222 -10.32 -3.36 -5.82
N SER A 223 -9.19 -3.65 -5.15
CA SER A 223 -9.14 -3.72 -3.69
C SER A 223 -9.73 -2.46 -3.03
N PRO A 224 -10.38 -2.60 -1.86
CA PRO A 224 -10.69 -1.45 -1.03
C PRO A 224 -9.38 -0.91 -0.46
N PHE A 225 -9.01 0.31 -0.83
CA PHE A 225 -7.83 0.98 -0.31
C PHE A 225 -8.20 1.87 0.86
N THR A 226 -7.27 2.08 1.78
CA THR A 226 -7.51 2.86 3.00
C THR A 226 -7.53 4.35 2.67
N GLU A 227 -8.47 5.08 3.28
CA GLU A 227 -8.48 6.54 3.21
C GLU A 227 -7.29 7.13 3.97
N ILE A 228 -6.73 8.22 3.42
CA ILE A 228 -5.53 8.87 3.99
C ILE A 228 -5.80 9.35 5.43
N ARG A 229 -7.01 9.82 5.69
CA ARG A 229 -7.46 10.28 7.02
C ARG A 229 -7.44 9.14 8.05
N ASP A 230 -7.79 7.93 7.63
CA ASP A 230 -7.85 6.77 8.52
C ASP A 230 -6.45 6.27 8.87
N ILE A 231 -5.49 6.33 7.94
CA ILE A 231 -4.10 5.94 8.19
C ILE A 231 -3.49 6.73 9.35
N GLY A 232 -3.71 8.05 9.40
CA GLY A 232 -3.23 8.87 10.51
C GLY A 232 -3.83 8.46 11.86
N GLY A 233 -5.14 8.14 11.88
CA GLY A 233 -5.82 7.63 13.07
C GLY A 233 -5.26 6.29 13.53
N LEU A 234 -5.05 5.34 12.60
CA LEU A 234 -4.51 4.01 12.88
C LEU A 234 -3.09 4.07 13.44
N LEU A 235 -2.22 4.90 12.85
CA LEU A 235 -0.84 5.07 13.30
C LEU A 235 -0.79 5.64 14.72
N ASN A 236 -1.58 6.68 15.00
CA ASN A 236 -1.68 7.27 16.35
C ASN A 236 -2.19 6.25 17.38
N GLN A 237 -3.20 5.45 17.04
CA GLN A 237 -3.73 4.40 17.93
C GLN A 237 -2.71 3.30 18.25
N CYS A 238 -1.73 3.08 17.36
CA CYS A 238 -0.66 2.11 17.57
C CYS A 238 0.53 2.68 18.35
N GLY A 239 0.55 3.98 18.64
CA GLY A 239 1.60 4.65 19.41
C GLY A 239 2.64 5.40 18.57
N PHE A 240 2.52 5.41 17.24
CA PHE A 240 3.41 6.21 16.39
C PHE A 240 3.19 7.70 16.66
N THR A 241 4.28 8.45 16.73
CA THR A 241 4.29 9.91 16.92
C THR A 241 4.98 10.57 15.73
N MET A 242 4.85 11.90 15.59
CA MET A 242 5.52 12.67 14.52
C MET A 242 5.17 12.21 13.09
N LEU A 243 3.88 11.96 12.84
CA LEU A 243 3.41 11.45 11.56
C LEU A 243 3.60 12.47 10.42
N THR A 244 4.25 12.02 9.35
CA THR A 244 4.27 12.74 8.07
C THR A 244 3.62 11.86 7.01
N ILE A 245 2.46 12.28 6.51
CA ILE A 245 1.74 11.56 5.45
C ILE A 245 1.77 12.45 4.21
N MET A 246 2.40 11.93 3.16
CA MET A 246 2.57 12.64 1.89
C MET A 246 1.70 11.96 0.83
N ILE A 247 0.95 12.76 0.08
CA ILE A 247 0.21 12.30 -1.09
C ILE A 247 1.08 12.63 -2.30
N SER A 248 1.65 11.61 -2.93
CA SER A 248 2.31 11.76 -4.23
C SER A 248 1.26 11.69 -5.33
N GLY A 249 0.86 12.84 -5.87
CA GLY A 249 0.15 12.89 -7.15
C GLY A 249 1.09 12.43 -8.27
N CYS A 250 0.54 11.70 -9.24
CA CYS A 250 1.19 11.54 -10.55
C CYS A 250 1.19 12.89 -11.29
#